data_AF-A0A1B9I6I6-F1
#
_entry.id   AF-A0A1B9I6I6-F1
#
_cell.length_a   1.000
_cell.length_b   1.000
_cell.length_c   1.000
_cell.angle_alpha   90.00
_cell.angle_beta   90.00
_cell.angle_gamma   90.00
#
_symmetry.space_group_name_H-M   'P 1'
#
loop_
_entity.id
_entity.type
_entity.pdbx_description
1 polymer ?
#
loop_
_entity_poly.entity_id
_entity_poly.type
_entity_poly.pdbx_seq_one_letter_code
_entity_poly.pdbx_strand_id
1 'polypeptide(L)'
;MVGSKRSVREAETAKKGSNLPPSVKATNSAYDDTPKGASRIISGWKFQSTFRESGRTNSEDIGDTNKKSNLKNNESNLKLKNQLNTNKGKEKEKLPKILPNETLGDFNRRIEEILRPSVNKAIKEAASLKALEESNLIKEKKFRKKQIKLEKLIKEGKLPKESLEKFLLEKKEKEKEKEKSNKRKRLNNDNTNEEEEEEDKFKNRKPIKEFKELEKPRRLNDIVQEPPQLPHLRKSSTKIKSNTSSKERYEAVGKNSDKIPLNAGQKRILDEERERVVKMYRELKAKKEEERVNFVGKKL
;
A
#
# COMPACT_ATOMS: atom_id res chain seq x y z
N MET A 1 0.98 41.89 9.81
CA MET A 1 2.15 41.01 9.96
C MET A 1 2.04 39.83 9.02
N VAL A 2 2.66 39.92 7.84
CA VAL A 2 2.70 38.81 6.87
C VAL A 2 3.85 37.90 7.30
N GLY A 3 3.52 36.67 7.71
CA GLY A 3 4.46 35.77 8.40
C GLY A 3 5.73 35.47 7.60
N SER A 4 6.88 35.39 8.30
CA SER A 4 8.23 35.25 7.70
C SER A 4 8.36 34.12 6.67
N LYS A 5 7.53 33.07 6.78
CA LYS A 5 7.48 31.96 5.82
C LYS A 5 7.06 32.38 4.40
N ARG A 6 6.22 33.41 4.27
CA ARG A 6 5.77 33.90 2.95
C ARG A 6 6.90 34.65 2.24
N SER A 7 7.66 35.45 2.98
CA SER A 7 8.84 36.17 2.45
C SER A 7 9.92 35.20 1.95
N VAL A 8 10.21 34.12 2.69
CA VAL A 8 11.19 33.11 2.24
C VAL A 8 10.72 32.40 0.97
N ARG A 9 9.43 32.05 0.87
CA ARG A 9 8.88 31.43 -0.35
C ARG A 9 8.91 32.38 -1.54
N GLU A 10 8.54 33.64 -1.35
CA GLU A 10 8.58 34.64 -2.42
C GLU A 10 10.03 34.90 -2.88
N ALA A 11 10.99 34.97 -1.95
CA ALA A 11 12.41 35.07 -2.27
C ALA A 11 12.96 33.84 -3.00
N GLU A 12 12.58 32.62 -2.59
CA GLU A 12 12.95 31.40 -3.30
C GLU A 12 12.31 31.29 -4.67
N THR A 13 11.05 31.70 -4.82
CA THR A 13 10.31 31.65 -6.08
C THR A 13 10.88 32.69 -7.05
N ALA A 14 11.25 33.88 -6.56
CA ALA A 14 11.97 34.88 -7.33
C ALA A 14 13.36 34.41 -7.79
N LYS A 15 14.12 33.73 -6.92
CA LYS A 15 15.42 33.13 -7.29
C LYS A 15 15.30 31.99 -8.30
N LYS A 16 14.25 31.17 -8.19
CA LYS A 16 14.01 30.03 -9.10
C LYS A 16 13.42 30.49 -10.44
N GLY A 17 12.70 31.61 -10.49
CA GLY A 17 12.02 32.09 -11.69
C GLY A 17 10.71 31.35 -11.96
N SER A 18 9.73 32.02 -12.57
CA SER A 18 8.38 31.49 -12.78
C SER A 18 8.20 30.63 -14.04
N ASN A 19 9.27 30.44 -14.81
CA ASN A 19 9.18 29.80 -16.13
C ASN A 19 10.43 28.99 -16.47
N LEU A 20 10.94 28.21 -15.51
CA LEU A 20 11.98 27.23 -15.82
C LEU A 20 11.34 26.06 -16.58
N PRO A 21 11.95 25.58 -17.68
CA PRO A 21 11.54 24.32 -18.28
C PRO A 21 11.65 23.21 -17.22
N PRO A 22 10.82 22.15 -17.30
CA PRO A 22 10.92 21.03 -16.39
C PRO A 22 12.37 20.55 -16.35
N SER A 23 12.92 20.47 -15.14
CA SER A 23 14.31 20.06 -14.91
C SER A 23 14.63 18.81 -15.74
N VAL A 24 15.80 18.78 -16.40
CA VAL A 24 16.26 17.63 -17.19
C VAL A 24 16.27 16.33 -16.38
N LYS A 25 16.38 16.43 -15.04
CA LYS A 25 16.24 15.29 -14.11
C LYS A 25 14.81 14.74 -14.03
N ALA A 26 13.80 15.60 -14.17
CA ALA A 26 12.40 15.20 -14.23
C ALA A 26 12.04 14.60 -15.59
N THR A 27 12.62 15.09 -16.69
CA THR A 27 12.41 14.52 -18.03
C THR A 27 13.15 13.19 -18.21
N ASN A 28 14.33 13.01 -17.60
CA ASN A 28 15.06 11.74 -17.62
C ASN A 28 14.40 10.66 -16.72
N SER A 29 13.49 11.04 -15.82
CA SER A 29 12.62 10.09 -15.11
C SER A 29 11.52 9.49 -15.99
N ALA A 30 11.28 10.04 -17.19
CA ALA A 30 10.32 9.47 -18.14
C ALA A 30 10.86 8.21 -18.86
N TYR A 31 12.17 7.95 -18.77
CA TYR A 31 12.82 6.73 -19.27
C TYR A 31 13.12 5.70 -18.17
N ASP A 32 12.73 6.00 -16.93
CA ASP A 32 12.74 5.01 -15.87
C ASP A 32 11.45 4.20 -15.99
N ASP A 33 11.47 3.16 -16.84
CA ASP A 33 10.37 2.21 -17.05
C ASP A 33 10.09 1.36 -15.79
N THR A 34 10.66 1.74 -14.65
CA THR A 34 10.25 1.19 -13.36
C THR A 34 8.81 1.62 -13.10
N PRO A 35 7.89 0.66 -12.88
CA PRO A 35 6.51 1.01 -12.57
C PRO A 35 6.51 1.86 -11.31
N LYS A 36 5.63 2.86 -11.25
CA LYS A 36 5.57 3.88 -10.19
C LYS A 36 5.60 3.31 -8.76
N GLY A 37 5.12 2.07 -8.58
CA GLY A 37 5.23 1.32 -7.33
C GLY A 37 6.66 0.82 -7.01
N ALA A 38 7.39 0.32 -8.01
CA ALA A 38 8.78 -0.10 -7.87
C ALA A 38 9.71 1.10 -7.64
N SER A 39 9.49 2.23 -8.32
CA SER A 39 10.31 3.44 -8.09
C SER A 39 10.18 3.94 -6.66
N ARG A 40 9.00 3.81 -6.03
CA ARG A 40 8.79 4.12 -4.60
C ARG A 40 9.56 3.17 -3.68
N ILE A 41 9.65 1.88 -4.02
CA ILE A 41 10.39 0.90 -3.22
C ILE A 41 11.90 1.14 -3.34
N ILE A 42 12.40 1.36 -4.56
CA ILE A 42 13.82 1.61 -4.84
C ILE A 42 14.29 2.91 -4.20
N SER A 43 13.50 3.99 -4.33
CA SER A 43 13.80 5.25 -3.67
C SER A 43 13.59 5.20 -2.15
N GLY A 44 12.64 4.40 -1.66
CA GLY A 44 12.36 4.24 -0.23
C GLY A 44 13.56 3.76 0.57
N TRP A 45 14.39 2.89 -0.02
CA TRP A 45 15.61 2.44 0.64
C TRP A 45 16.66 3.55 0.80
N LYS A 46 16.81 4.41 -0.22
CA LYS A 46 17.66 5.62 -0.13
C LYS A 46 17.16 6.61 0.91
N PHE A 47 15.84 6.85 0.97
CA PHE A 47 15.28 7.73 2.00
C PHE A 47 15.50 7.18 3.42
N GLN A 48 15.33 5.85 3.60
CA GLN A 48 15.60 5.20 4.88
C GLN A 48 17.08 5.22 5.25
N SER A 49 18.00 5.07 4.28
CA SER A 49 19.44 5.16 4.54
C SER A 49 19.83 6.58 4.93
N THR A 50 19.40 7.59 4.18
CA THR A 50 19.66 9.01 4.52
C THR A 50 19.06 9.39 5.87
N PHE A 51 17.91 8.82 6.23
CA PHE A 51 17.28 9.05 7.53
C PHE A 51 18.11 8.44 8.67
N ARG A 52 18.56 7.20 8.52
CA ARG A 52 19.45 6.52 9.49
C ARG A 52 20.80 7.22 9.62
N GLU A 53 21.39 7.63 8.50
CA GLU A 53 22.65 8.39 8.44
C GLU A 53 22.51 9.77 9.09
N SER A 54 21.34 10.42 8.98
CA SER A 54 21.10 11.72 9.63
C SER A 54 21.03 11.64 11.16
N GLY A 55 21.04 10.45 11.76
CA GLY A 55 21.01 10.26 13.22
C GLY A 55 19.74 10.77 13.91
N ARG A 56 18.73 11.21 13.14
CA ARG A 56 17.49 11.78 13.65
C ARG A 56 16.59 10.69 14.22
N THR A 57 16.52 10.59 15.54
CA THR A 57 15.64 9.66 16.27
C THR A 57 14.35 10.31 16.76
N ASN A 58 14.24 11.65 16.74
CA ASN A 58 13.14 12.39 17.36
C ASN A 58 12.36 13.25 16.34
N SER A 59 11.05 13.34 16.54
CA SER A 59 10.06 13.94 15.64
C SER A 59 10.08 15.47 15.55
N GLU A 60 10.97 16.15 16.26
CA GLU A 60 10.94 17.62 16.37
C GLU A 60 11.57 18.34 15.16
N ASP A 61 12.37 17.66 14.34
CA ASP A 61 13.16 18.29 13.26
C ASP A 61 12.57 18.07 11.84
N ILE A 62 11.39 17.47 11.73
CA ILE A 62 10.75 17.14 10.43
C ILE A 62 9.59 18.08 10.09
N GLY A 63 9.14 18.93 11.03
CA GLY A 63 8.01 19.84 10.79
C GLY A 63 6.69 19.12 10.45
N ASP A 64 6.66 17.80 10.59
CA ASP A 64 5.44 17.02 10.52
C ASP A 64 4.66 17.30 11.80
N THR A 65 3.55 18.01 11.66
CA THR A 65 2.54 18.18 12.70
C THR A 65 2.15 16.80 13.22
N ASN A 66 2.62 16.52 14.44
CA ASN A 66 2.35 15.37 15.29
C ASN A 66 1.03 14.63 14.96
N LYS A 67 1.14 13.53 14.19
CA LYS A 67 0.29 12.35 14.39
C LYS A 67 1.09 11.29 15.13
N LYS A 68 1.50 11.58 16.37
CA LYS A 68 1.99 10.62 17.38
C LYS A 68 2.36 11.34 18.68
N SER A 69 1.35 11.75 19.45
CA SER A 69 1.48 11.99 20.89
C SER A 69 0.25 11.39 21.57
N ASN A 70 0.17 10.06 21.62
CA ASN A 70 -0.90 9.34 22.29
C ASN A 70 -0.38 8.28 23.27
N LEU A 71 0.86 8.43 23.76
CA LEU A 71 1.46 7.40 24.63
C LEU A 71 2.09 7.87 25.94
N LYS A 72 2.02 9.15 26.34
CA LYS A 72 2.56 9.56 27.66
C LYS A 72 1.75 10.53 28.54
N ASN A 73 0.53 10.92 28.16
CA ASN A 73 -0.32 11.80 28.99
C ASN A 73 -1.69 11.17 29.33
N ASN A 74 -1.72 9.89 29.71
CA ASN A 74 -2.98 9.18 30.01
C ASN A 74 -3.29 9.00 31.50
N GLU A 75 -2.50 9.51 32.46
CA GLU A 75 -2.85 9.36 33.88
C GLU A 75 -3.72 10.49 34.44
N SER A 76 -3.67 11.71 33.89
CA SER A 76 -4.47 12.84 34.41
C SER A 76 -5.77 13.14 33.66
N ASN A 77 -6.01 12.52 32.50
CA ASN A 77 -7.24 12.74 31.69
C ASN A 77 -8.25 11.59 31.73
N LEU A 78 -7.99 10.51 32.49
CA LEU A 78 -8.92 9.40 32.66
C LEU A 78 -10.11 9.71 33.58
N LYS A 79 -10.08 10.81 34.35
CA LYS A 79 -11.18 11.16 35.27
C LYS A 79 -12.29 12.03 34.66
N LEU A 80 -12.11 12.59 33.46
CA LEU A 80 -13.12 13.45 32.82
C LEU A 80 -13.86 12.79 31.64
N LYS A 81 -13.39 11.63 31.13
CA LYS A 81 -14.06 10.92 30.03
C LYS A 81 -15.12 9.91 30.47
N ASN A 82 -15.18 9.55 31.74
CA ASN A 82 -16.17 8.59 32.24
C ASN A 82 -17.54 9.20 32.58
N GLN A 83 -17.73 10.53 32.46
CA GLN A 83 -19.01 11.17 32.79
C GLN A 83 -19.92 11.46 31.58
N LEU A 84 -19.46 11.24 30.34
CA LEU A 84 -20.28 11.48 29.12
C LEU A 84 -20.82 10.21 28.46
N ASN A 85 -20.50 9.03 28.99
CA ASN A 85 -20.89 7.74 28.41
C ASN A 85 -22.04 7.02 29.16
N THR A 86 -22.72 7.67 30.09
CA THR A 86 -23.77 7.04 30.92
C THR A 86 -25.20 7.45 30.58
N ASN A 87 -25.53 7.69 29.30
CA ASN A 87 -26.93 7.91 28.90
C ASN A 87 -27.25 7.21 27.57
N LYS A 88 -27.01 5.90 27.50
CA LYS A 88 -27.53 5.05 26.42
C LYS A 88 -28.97 4.61 26.74
N GLY A 89 -29.92 5.45 26.34
CA GLY A 89 -31.34 5.15 26.39
C GLY A 89 -32.09 5.93 25.33
N LYS A 90 -32.02 5.49 24.06
CA LYS A 90 -32.94 5.73 22.91
C LYS A 90 -33.88 6.96 22.99
N GLU A 91 -33.37 8.13 23.31
CA GLU A 91 -34.01 9.40 22.96
C GLU A 91 -33.20 10.00 21.82
N LYS A 92 -33.89 10.54 20.81
CA LYS A 92 -33.25 11.31 19.74
C LYS A 92 -32.50 12.46 20.41
N GLU A 93 -31.20 12.28 20.64
CA GLU A 93 -30.37 13.26 21.35
C GLU A 93 -30.51 14.58 20.63
N LYS A 94 -31.29 15.48 21.24
CA LYS A 94 -31.41 16.85 20.77
C LYS A 94 -30.00 17.40 20.83
N LEU A 95 -29.49 17.89 19.70
CA LEU A 95 -28.17 18.50 19.62
C LEU A 95 -28.03 19.48 20.80
N PRO A 96 -26.91 19.44 21.54
CA PRO A 96 -26.73 20.33 22.68
C PRO A 96 -26.94 21.77 22.24
N LYS A 97 -27.43 22.62 23.15
CA LYS A 97 -27.54 24.06 22.90
C LYS A 97 -26.19 24.72 23.17
N ILE A 98 -25.97 25.87 22.54
CA ILE A 98 -24.82 26.74 22.82
C ILE A 98 -24.86 27.12 24.30
N LEU A 99 -23.76 26.89 25.01
CA LEU A 99 -23.65 27.24 26.42
C LEU A 99 -23.46 28.75 26.60
N PRO A 100 -23.89 29.34 27.73
CA PRO A 100 -23.59 30.73 28.02
C PRO A 100 -22.07 30.92 28.07
N ASN A 101 -21.57 31.95 27.36
CA ASN A 101 -20.14 32.27 27.18
C ASN A 101 -19.33 31.29 26.30
N GLU A 102 -19.97 30.33 25.62
CA GLU A 102 -19.32 29.51 24.60
C GLU A 102 -19.28 30.26 23.27
N THR A 103 -18.14 30.26 22.59
CA THR A 103 -18.08 30.80 21.22
C THR A 103 -18.72 29.81 20.25
N LEU A 104 -19.25 30.29 19.13
CA LEU A 104 -19.82 29.41 18.09
C LEU A 104 -18.81 28.35 17.60
N GLY A 105 -17.52 28.67 17.63
CA GLY A 105 -16.44 27.73 17.29
C GLY A 105 -16.30 26.58 18.29
N ASP A 106 -16.40 26.85 19.58
CA ASP A 106 -16.32 25.83 20.63
C ASP A 106 -17.55 24.92 20.61
N PHE A 107 -18.73 25.51 20.36
CA PHE A 107 -19.96 24.76 20.13
C PHE A 107 -19.83 23.76 18.98
N ASN A 108 -19.33 24.23 17.82
CA ASN A 108 -19.12 23.37 16.66
C ASN A 108 -18.13 22.23 16.95
N ARG A 109 -17.05 22.50 17.69
CA ARG A 109 -16.09 21.45 18.09
C ARG A 109 -16.75 20.38 18.97
N ARG A 110 -17.58 20.79 19.92
CA ARG A 110 -18.31 19.87 20.80
C ARG A 110 -19.32 19.02 20.04
N ILE A 111 -20.05 19.62 19.10
CA ILE A 111 -20.95 18.90 18.19
C ILE A 111 -20.17 17.91 17.34
N GLU A 112 -19.04 18.32 16.76
CA GLU A 112 -18.16 17.44 16.00
C GLU A 112 -17.67 16.29 16.87
N GLU A 113 -17.24 16.52 18.10
CA GLU A 113 -16.79 15.44 18.99
C GLU A 113 -17.88 14.40 19.28
N ILE A 114 -19.14 14.84 19.44
CA ILE A 114 -20.29 13.95 19.65
C ILE A 114 -20.62 13.16 18.38
N LEU A 115 -20.60 13.80 17.20
CA LEU A 115 -20.96 13.17 15.94
C LEU A 115 -19.82 12.38 15.28
N ARG A 116 -18.57 12.69 15.61
CA ARG A 116 -17.39 12.11 14.96
C ARG A 116 -17.31 10.59 15.10
N PRO A 117 -17.65 9.95 16.24
CA PRO A 117 -17.68 8.49 16.34
C PRO A 117 -18.69 7.86 15.38
N SER A 118 -19.91 8.39 15.30
CA SER A 118 -20.98 7.83 14.44
C SER A 118 -20.65 8.05 12.96
N VAL A 119 -20.17 9.23 12.59
CA VAL A 119 -19.69 9.55 11.24
C VAL A 119 -18.51 8.64 10.87
N ASN A 120 -17.53 8.46 11.75
CA ASN A 120 -16.41 7.56 11.50
C ASN A 120 -16.85 6.09 11.34
N LYS A 121 -17.84 5.64 12.12
CA LYS A 121 -18.43 4.30 12.00
C LYS A 121 -19.09 4.13 10.63
N ALA A 122 -19.95 5.07 10.24
CA ALA A 122 -20.61 5.08 8.94
C ALA A 122 -19.61 5.11 7.77
N ILE A 123 -18.54 5.91 7.86
CA ILE A 123 -17.49 5.96 6.83
C ILE A 123 -16.77 4.62 6.71
N LYS A 124 -16.41 3.98 7.84
CA LYS A 124 -15.76 2.67 7.83
C LYS A 124 -16.67 1.59 7.25
N GLU A 125 -17.95 1.59 7.63
CA GLU A 125 -18.96 0.67 7.09
C GLU A 125 -19.12 0.86 5.58
N ALA A 126 -19.32 2.08 5.11
CA ALA A 126 -19.41 2.38 3.67
C ALA A 126 -18.16 1.94 2.89
N ALA A 127 -16.95 2.21 3.43
CA ALA A 127 -15.70 1.78 2.82
C ALA A 127 -15.60 0.25 2.75
N SER A 128 -16.02 -0.45 3.81
CA SER A 128 -16.03 -1.92 3.85
C SER A 128 -17.03 -2.54 2.87
N LEU A 129 -18.21 -1.93 2.70
CA LEU A 129 -19.22 -2.36 1.74
C LEU A 129 -18.70 -2.20 0.32
N LYS A 130 -18.10 -1.05 -0.01
CA LYS A 130 -17.49 -0.80 -1.32
C LYS A 130 -16.38 -1.80 -1.64
N ALA A 131 -15.51 -2.09 -0.67
CA ALA A 131 -14.45 -3.09 -0.85
C ALA A 131 -15.01 -4.51 -1.04
N LEU A 132 -16.09 -4.84 -0.33
CA LEU A 132 -16.78 -6.12 -0.48
C LEU A 132 -17.38 -6.28 -1.88
N GLU A 133 -18.09 -5.26 -2.36
CA GLU A 133 -18.68 -5.20 -3.70
C GLU A 133 -17.63 -5.36 -4.79
N GLU A 134 -16.54 -4.59 -4.74
CA GLU A 134 -15.45 -4.69 -5.71
C GLU A 134 -14.84 -6.10 -5.73
N SER A 135 -14.62 -6.70 -4.55
CA SER A 135 -14.10 -8.07 -4.45
C SER A 135 -15.06 -9.11 -5.06
N ASN A 136 -16.38 -8.89 -4.94
CA ASN A 136 -17.40 -9.77 -5.50
C ASN A 136 -17.46 -9.64 -7.03
N LEU A 137 -17.43 -8.41 -7.56
CA LEU A 137 -17.35 -8.17 -9.00
C LEU A 137 -16.13 -8.84 -9.64
N ILE A 138 -14.97 -8.80 -8.98
CA ILE A 138 -13.76 -9.49 -9.46
C ILE A 138 -13.97 -11.00 -9.47
N LYS A 139 -14.56 -11.58 -8.42
CA LYS A 139 -14.85 -13.02 -8.34
C LYS A 139 -15.84 -13.46 -9.42
N GLU A 140 -16.90 -12.69 -9.66
CA GLU A 140 -17.88 -12.95 -10.71
C GLU A 140 -17.27 -12.90 -12.11
N LYS A 141 -16.42 -11.91 -12.40
CA LYS A 141 -15.71 -11.83 -13.68
C LYS A 141 -14.83 -13.07 -13.90
N LYS A 142 -14.09 -13.50 -12.86
CA LYS A 142 -13.29 -14.74 -12.94
C LYS A 142 -14.16 -15.97 -13.15
N PHE A 143 -15.31 -16.04 -12.48
CA PHE A 143 -16.26 -17.13 -12.61
C PHE A 143 -16.84 -17.20 -14.03
N ARG A 144 -17.34 -16.08 -14.58
CA ARG A 144 -17.87 -16.00 -15.95
C ARG A 144 -16.82 -16.43 -16.98
N LYS A 145 -15.57 -15.99 -16.83
CA LYS A 145 -14.47 -16.42 -17.72
C LYS A 145 -14.24 -17.93 -17.69
N LYS A 146 -14.28 -18.54 -16.49
CA LYS A 146 -14.16 -20.01 -16.35
C LYS A 146 -15.35 -20.74 -16.97
N GLN A 147 -16.57 -20.24 -16.73
CA GLN A 147 -17.79 -20.81 -17.29
C GLN A 147 -17.76 -20.79 -18.83
N ILE A 148 -17.46 -19.64 -19.44
CA ILE A 148 -17.34 -19.51 -20.91
C ILE A 148 -16.27 -20.46 -21.45
N LYS A 149 -15.13 -20.61 -20.76
CA LYS A 149 -14.06 -21.52 -21.18
C LYS A 149 -14.53 -22.99 -21.14
N LEU A 150 -15.25 -23.39 -20.10
CA LEU A 150 -15.82 -24.74 -19.99
C LEU A 150 -16.86 -24.99 -21.07
N GLU A 151 -17.78 -24.04 -21.30
CA GLU A 151 -18.79 -24.13 -22.37
C GLU A 151 -18.14 -24.28 -23.75
N LYS A 152 -17.06 -23.54 -24.03
CA LYS A 152 -16.30 -23.69 -25.28
C LYS A 152 -15.68 -25.09 -25.43
N LEU A 153 -15.04 -25.61 -24.37
CA LEU A 153 -14.43 -26.95 -24.41
C LEU A 153 -15.46 -28.07 -24.57
N ILE A 154 -16.66 -27.90 -23.98
CA ILE A 154 -17.78 -28.83 -24.17
C ILE A 154 -18.28 -28.78 -25.62
N LYS A 155 -18.42 -27.57 -26.19
CA LYS A 155 -18.81 -27.41 -27.59
C LYS A 155 -17.80 -28.02 -28.57
N GLU A 156 -16.51 -27.96 -28.23
CA GLU A 156 -15.43 -28.62 -28.97
C GLU A 156 -15.36 -30.15 -28.74
N GLY A 157 -16.22 -30.72 -27.89
CA GLY A 157 -16.23 -32.15 -27.57
C GLY A 157 -15.08 -32.64 -26.68
N LYS A 158 -14.27 -31.72 -26.15
CA LYS A 158 -13.08 -32.05 -25.34
C LYS A 158 -13.41 -32.36 -23.88
N LEU A 159 -14.60 -32.00 -23.41
CA LEU A 159 -15.05 -32.23 -22.04
C LEU A 159 -16.52 -32.69 -22.00
N PRO A 160 -16.88 -33.58 -21.05
CA PRO A 160 -18.27 -33.98 -20.83
C PRO A 160 -19.07 -32.84 -20.19
N LYS A 161 -20.37 -32.77 -20.51
CA LYS A 161 -21.32 -31.76 -19.98
C LYS A 161 -21.37 -31.73 -18.45
N GLU A 162 -21.17 -32.87 -17.80
CA GLU A 162 -21.09 -33.03 -16.34
C GLU A 162 -20.07 -32.10 -15.67
N SER A 163 -19.00 -31.73 -16.39
CA SER A 163 -17.94 -30.85 -15.85
C SER A 163 -18.46 -29.45 -15.57
N LEU A 164 -19.38 -28.94 -16.39
CA LEU A 164 -20.00 -27.63 -16.20
C LEU A 164 -21.00 -27.66 -15.03
N GLU A 165 -21.77 -28.75 -14.91
CA GLU A 165 -22.74 -28.94 -13.83
C GLU A 165 -22.05 -29.05 -12.47
N LYS A 166 -20.96 -29.84 -12.37
CA LYS A 166 -20.14 -29.91 -11.15
C LYS A 166 -19.59 -28.56 -10.73
N PHE A 167 -19.14 -27.75 -11.70
CA PHE A 167 -18.62 -26.41 -11.45
C PHE A 167 -19.71 -25.43 -10.95
N LEU A 168 -20.93 -25.52 -11.48
CA LEU A 168 -22.07 -24.73 -11.01
C LEU A 168 -22.54 -25.16 -9.61
N LEU A 169 -22.53 -26.46 -9.33
CA LEU A 169 -22.90 -27.02 -8.03
C LEU A 169 -21.91 -26.58 -6.94
N GLU A 170 -20.60 -26.68 -7.21
CA GLU A 170 -19.54 -26.24 -6.30
C GLU A 170 -19.68 -24.74 -5.96
N LYS A 171 -20.07 -23.91 -6.93
CA LYS A 171 -20.33 -22.48 -6.67
C LYS A 171 -21.51 -22.30 -5.71
N LYS A 172 -22.64 -22.98 -5.97
CA LYS A 172 -23.84 -22.89 -5.11
C LYS A 172 -23.54 -23.37 -3.69
N GLU A 173 -22.75 -24.42 -3.52
CA GLU A 173 -22.34 -24.92 -2.20
C GLU A 173 -21.49 -23.91 -1.45
N LYS A 174 -20.48 -23.32 -2.11
CA LYS A 174 -19.64 -22.27 -1.51
C LYS A 174 -20.41 -21.01 -1.14
N GLU A 175 -21.45 -20.66 -1.89
CA GLU A 175 -22.34 -19.54 -1.54
C GLU A 175 -23.19 -19.86 -0.30
N LYS A 176 -23.78 -21.06 -0.23
CA LYS A 176 -24.53 -21.52 0.94
C LYS A 176 -23.67 -21.61 2.19
N GLU A 177 -22.42 -22.07 2.08
CA GLU A 177 -21.50 -22.15 3.21
C GLU A 177 -21.14 -20.77 3.76
N LYS A 178 -20.87 -19.81 2.87
CA LYS A 178 -20.63 -18.40 3.26
C LYS A 178 -21.84 -17.79 3.93
N GLU A 179 -23.03 -18.02 3.41
CA GLU A 179 -24.27 -17.51 3.99
C GLU A 179 -24.51 -18.08 5.39
N LYS A 180 -24.33 -19.39 5.59
CA LYS A 180 -24.39 -20.04 6.91
C LYS A 180 -23.35 -19.45 7.87
N SER A 181 -22.12 -19.24 7.42
CA SER A 181 -21.05 -18.65 8.24
C SER A 181 -21.36 -17.21 8.65
N ASN A 182 -21.94 -16.41 7.75
CA ASN A 182 -22.32 -15.03 8.01
C ASN A 182 -23.54 -14.96 8.94
N LYS A 183 -24.51 -15.87 8.79
CA LYS A 183 -25.68 -15.97 9.68
C LYS A 183 -25.25 -16.28 11.13
N ARG A 184 -24.30 -17.21 11.31
CA ARG A 184 -23.71 -17.50 12.64
C ARG A 184 -23.00 -16.29 13.24
N LYS A 185 -22.26 -15.53 12.43
CA LYS A 185 -21.59 -14.30 12.91
C LYS A 185 -22.57 -13.21 13.32
N ARG A 186 -23.67 -13.03 12.58
CA ARG A 186 -24.70 -12.04 12.92
C ARG A 186 -25.43 -12.39 14.22
N LEU A 187 -25.81 -13.66 14.38
CA LEU A 187 -26.47 -14.14 15.60
C LEU A 187 -25.62 -13.97 16.86
N ASN A 188 -24.29 -14.03 16.75
CA ASN A 188 -23.39 -13.80 17.88
C ASN A 188 -23.14 -12.32 18.19
N ASN A 189 -23.45 -11.41 17.26
CA ASN A 189 -23.13 -9.98 17.40
C ASN A 189 -24.33 -9.13 17.86
N ASP A 190 -25.55 -9.67 17.79
CA ASP A 190 -26.77 -8.98 18.23
C ASP A 190 -27.10 -9.22 19.73
N ASN A 191 -26.37 -10.09 20.43
CA ASN A 191 -26.58 -10.44 21.84
C ASN A 191 -25.47 -9.98 22.79
N THR A 192 -24.43 -9.32 22.30
CA THR A 192 -23.38 -8.75 23.15
C THR A 192 -23.65 -7.26 23.39
N ASN A 193 -24.17 -6.97 24.59
CA ASN A 193 -24.02 -5.67 25.22
C ASN A 193 -22.54 -5.27 25.14
N GLU A 194 -22.23 -4.23 24.37
CA GLU A 194 -20.87 -3.72 24.12
C GLU A 194 -20.14 -3.20 25.39
N GLU A 195 -20.70 -3.39 26.59
CA GLU A 195 -20.16 -2.93 27.88
C GLU A 195 -19.46 -4.04 28.69
N GLU A 196 -19.65 -5.33 28.39
CA GLU A 196 -18.98 -6.44 29.11
C GLU A 196 -17.80 -7.07 28.33
N GLU A 197 -17.58 -6.68 27.06
CA GLU A 197 -16.52 -7.25 26.23
C GLU A 197 -15.10 -6.73 26.52
N GLU A 198 -14.93 -5.72 27.38
CA GLU A 198 -13.60 -5.31 27.83
C GLU A 198 -13.09 -6.12 29.05
N GLU A 199 -13.98 -6.74 29.83
CA GLU A 199 -13.57 -7.54 31.00
C GLU A 199 -13.33 -9.03 30.64
N ASP A 200 -14.08 -9.60 29.70
CA ASP A 200 -13.91 -11.03 29.33
C ASP A 200 -12.79 -11.29 28.31
N LYS A 201 -12.22 -10.25 27.68
CA LYS A 201 -10.98 -10.37 26.88
C LYS A 201 -9.72 -10.57 27.72
N PHE A 202 -9.83 -10.57 29.05
CA PHE A 202 -8.74 -10.96 29.96
C PHE A 202 -8.77 -12.45 30.34
N LYS A 203 -9.94 -13.10 30.37
CA LYS A 203 -10.07 -14.49 30.85
C LYS A 203 -9.66 -15.55 29.81
N ASN A 204 -9.70 -15.22 28.51
CA ASN A 204 -9.28 -16.11 27.42
C ASN A 204 -7.92 -15.76 26.80
N ARG A 205 -7.07 -15.01 27.51
CA ARG A 205 -5.67 -14.84 27.10
C ARG A 205 -4.94 -16.15 27.41
N LYS A 206 -4.30 -16.73 26.39
CA LYS A 206 -3.33 -17.82 26.56
C LYS A 206 -2.43 -17.48 27.75
N PRO A 207 -2.06 -18.44 28.61
CA PRO A 207 -1.15 -18.18 29.72
C PRO A 207 0.08 -17.45 29.15
N ILE A 208 0.42 -16.32 29.77
CA ILE A 208 1.56 -15.52 29.38
C ILE A 208 2.75 -16.47 29.36
N LYS A 209 3.39 -16.62 28.20
CA LYS A 209 4.67 -17.33 28.12
C LYS A 209 5.62 -16.55 29.02
N GLU A 210 5.90 -17.09 30.20
CA GLU A 210 6.94 -16.62 31.09
C GLU A 210 8.27 -16.88 30.36
N PHE A 211 8.71 -15.88 29.60
CA PHE A 211 10.07 -15.86 29.12
C PHE A 211 10.97 -15.66 30.34
N LYS A 212 11.99 -16.51 30.49
CA LYS A 212 13.05 -16.30 31.49
C LYS A 212 13.49 -14.84 31.41
N GLU A 213 13.53 -14.16 32.56
CA GLU A 213 13.97 -12.77 32.66
C GLU A 213 15.31 -12.62 31.92
N LEU A 214 15.34 -11.70 30.97
CA LEU A 214 16.55 -11.38 30.22
C LEU A 214 17.61 -10.89 31.21
N GLU A 215 18.78 -11.53 31.18
CA GLU A 215 19.93 -11.07 31.96
C GLU A 215 20.20 -9.60 31.67
N LYS A 216 20.46 -8.82 32.73
CA LYS A 216 20.71 -7.38 32.64
C LYS A 216 21.81 -7.11 31.60
N PRO A 217 21.65 -6.07 30.75
CA PRO A 217 22.61 -5.78 29.71
C PRO A 217 24.00 -5.57 30.31
N ARG A 218 24.97 -6.37 29.85
CA ARG A 218 26.38 -6.24 30.25
C ARG A 218 26.89 -4.87 29.81
N ARG A 219 27.68 -4.23 30.67
CA ARG A 219 28.25 -2.90 30.39
C ARG A 219 29.17 -3.00 29.17
N LEU A 220 29.11 -2.00 28.30
CA LEU A 220 29.82 -1.95 27.01
C LEU A 220 31.34 -2.17 27.16
N ASN A 221 31.88 -1.89 28.35
CA ASN A 221 33.31 -1.97 28.67
C ASN A 221 33.76 -3.36 29.16
N ASP A 222 32.83 -4.26 29.52
CA ASP A 222 33.15 -5.64 29.95
C ASP A 222 33.26 -6.61 28.75
N ILE A 223 32.96 -6.13 27.54
CA ILE A 223 33.18 -6.88 26.32
C ILE A 223 34.52 -6.42 25.75
N VAL A 224 35.61 -6.95 26.30
CA VAL A 224 36.87 -7.04 25.55
C VAL A 224 36.57 -7.97 24.37
N GLN A 225 36.06 -7.41 23.28
CA GLN A 225 35.80 -8.13 22.04
C GLN A 225 37.15 -8.56 21.50
N GLU A 226 37.52 -9.83 21.74
CA GLU A 226 38.47 -10.47 20.85
C GLU A 226 37.89 -10.33 19.42
N PRO A 227 38.67 -9.80 18.47
CA PRO A 227 38.17 -9.55 17.13
C PRO A 227 37.57 -10.85 16.57
N PRO A 228 36.32 -10.82 16.06
CA PRO A 228 35.62 -12.03 15.66
C PRO A 228 36.43 -12.76 14.59
N GLN A 229 36.83 -13.99 14.87
CA GLN A 229 37.53 -14.82 13.91
C GLN A 229 36.56 -15.21 12.79
N LEU A 230 36.82 -14.70 11.58
CA LEU A 230 36.04 -15.03 10.41
C LEU A 230 36.20 -16.54 10.13
N PRO A 231 35.09 -17.30 9.96
CA PRO A 231 35.17 -18.70 9.57
C PRO A 231 35.92 -18.80 8.25
N HIS A 232 36.94 -19.65 8.20
CA HIS A 232 37.76 -19.84 7.00
C HIS A 232 36.91 -20.45 5.89
N LEU A 233 36.40 -19.61 4.98
CA LEU A 233 35.76 -20.06 3.76
C LEU A 233 36.79 -20.90 2.98
N ARG A 234 36.47 -22.18 2.76
CA ARG A 234 37.24 -23.06 1.89
C ARG A 234 37.37 -22.39 0.52
N LYS A 235 38.60 -22.00 0.20
CA LYS A 235 39.00 -21.41 -1.08
C LYS A 235 38.78 -22.46 -2.18
N SER A 236 37.60 -22.47 -2.81
CA SER A 236 37.44 -23.10 -4.12
C SER A 236 38.15 -22.21 -5.13
N SER A 237 39.26 -22.74 -5.61
CA SER A 237 40.06 -22.22 -6.71
C SER A 237 39.20 -21.90 -7.93
N THR A 238 39.18 -20.64 -8.35
CA THR A 238 39.42 -20.29 -9.76
C THR A 238 39.97 -18.88 -9.82
N LYS A 239 41.22 -18.81 -10.30
CA LYS A 239 41.90 -17.59 -10.68
C LYS A 239 41.16 -16.97 -11.86
N ILE A 240 40.52 -15.81 -11.68
CA ILE A 240 40.48 -14.78 -12.72
C ILE A 240 40.86 -13.47 -12.04
N LYS A 241 42.09 -13.06 -12.34
CA LYS A 241 42.66 -11.77 -11.98
C LYS A 241 42.03 -10.71 -12.89
N SER A 242 41.44 -9.67 -12.32
CA SER A 242 41.51 -8.32 -12.89
C SER A 242 41.17 -7.30 -11.82
N ASN A 243 42.21 -6.59 -11.40
CA ASN A 243 42.11 -5.32 -10.71
C ASN A 243 41.40 -4.32 -11.63
N THR A 244 40.28 -3.75 -11.18
CA THR A 244 39.93 -2.33 -11.40
C THR A 244 38.66 -1.98 -10.61
N SER A 245 38.84 -1.05 -9.68
CA SER A 245 37.90 -0.07 -9.15
C SER A 245 36.48 -0.03 -9.72
N SER A 246 35.50 -0.24 -8.83
CA SER A 246 34.31 0.61 -8.62
C SER A 246 34.01 1.72 -9.64
N LYS A 247 33.60 1.36 -10.86
CA LYS A 247 32.79 2.14 -11.79
C LYS A 247 32.39 1.15 -12.89
N GLU A 248 31.20 1.31 -13.47
CA GLU A 248 30.60 0.40 -14.48
C GLU A 248 29.74 -0.74 -13.92
N ARG A 249 28.50 -0.40 -13.54
CA ARG A 249 27.36 -1.35 -13.52
C ARG A 249 26.21 -0.90 -14.45
N TYR A 250 26.49 -0.05 -15.44
CA TYR A 250 25.47 0.51 -16.34
C TYR A 250 25.83 0.48 -17.83
N GLU A 251 26.77 -0.37 -18.26
CA GLU A 251 27.07 -0.59 -19.69
C GLU A 251 26.44 -1.89 -20.25
N ALA A 252 25.34 -2.36 -19.66
CA ALA A 252 24.72 -3.65 -20.02
C ALA A 252 23.62 -3.55 -21.10
N VAL A 253 23.63 -2.53 -21.96
CA VAL A 253 22.67 -2.42 -23.09
C VAL A 253 23.39 -1.92 -24.34
N GLY A 254 24.32 -2.71 -24.86
CA GLY A 254 24.99 -2.37 -26.11
C GLY A 254 25.70 -3.57 -26.72
N LYS A 255 25.11 -4.14 -27.79
CA LYS A 255 25.61 -5.05 -28.86
C LYS A 255 26.57 -6.21 -28.55
N ASN A 256 27.10 -6.35 -27.33
CA ASN A 256 28.05 -7.39 -26.91
C ASN A 256 27.50 -8.21 -25.72
N SER A 257 26.17 -8.23 -25.52
CA SER A 257 25.50 -8.89 -24.40
C SER A 257 25.37 -10.41 -24.51
N ASP A 258 26.10 -11.06 -25.42
CA ASP A 258 26.06 -12.51 -25.62
C ASP A 258 26.69 -13.32 -24.47
N LYS A 259 27.29 -12.65 -23.49
CA LYS A 259 28.05 -13.30 -22.41
C LYS A 259 27.34 -13.39 -21.06
N ILE A 260 26.12 -12.86 -20.94
CA ILE A 260 25.31 -13.03 -19.72
C ILE A 260 24.06 -13.82 -20.12
N PRO A 261 23.98 -15.13 -19.82
CA PRO A 261 22.78 -15.90 -20.16
C PRO A 261 21.59 -15.32 -19.39
N LEU A 262 20.69 -14.63 -20.10
CA LEU A 262 19.42 -14.15 -19.56
C LEU A 262 18.63 -15.34 -19.03
N ASN A 263 18.01 -15.17 -17.86
CA ASN A 263 17.10 -16.17 -17.32
C ASN A 263 15.96 -16.42 -18.33
N ALA A 264 15.59 -17.68 -18.57
CA ALA A 264 14.57 -18.05 -19.55
C ALA A 264 13.25 -17.28 -19.40
N GLY A 265 12.88 -16.92 -18.16
CA GLY A 265 11.71 -16.07 -17.89
C GLY A 265 11.87 -14.62 -18.39
N GLN A 266 13.05 -14.03 -18.24
CA GLN A 266 13.34 -12.67 -18.74
C GLN A 266 13.36 -12.64 -20.27
N LYS A 267 13.92 -13.67 -20.90
CA LYS A 267 13.91 -13.81 -22.37
C LYS A 267 12.47 -13.83 -22.92
N ARG A 268 11.58 -14.60 -22.30
CA ARG A 268 10.16 -14.66 -22.69
C ARG A 268 9.46 -13.31 -22.55
N ILE A 269 9.73 -12.56 -21.48
CA ILE A 269 9.14 -11.23 -21.27
C ILE A 269 9.62 -10.26 -22.36
N LEU A 270 10.92 -10.25 -22.66
CA LEU A 270 11.49 -9.40 -23.70
C LEU A 270 10.96 -9.75 -25.10
N ASP A 271 10.76 -11.05 -25.38
CA ASP A 271 10.19 -11.50 -26.66
C ASP A 271 8.70 -11.08 -26.79
N GLU A 272 7.90 -11.21 -25.73
CA GLU A 272 6.49 -10.74 -25.72
C GLU A 272 6.39 -9.21 -25.91
N GLU A 273 7.28 -8.44 -25.29
CA GLU A 273 7.34 -6.98 -25.48
C GLU A 273 7.78 -6.60 -26.89
N ARG A 274 8.77 -7.31 -27.44
CA ARG A 274 9.24 -7.12 -28.81
C ARG A 274 8.12 -7.35 -29.81
N GLU A 275 7.34 -8.42 -29.66
CA GLU A 275 6.18 -8.68 -30.52
C GLU A 275 5.13 -7.58 -30.42
N ARG A 276 4.85 -7.09 -29.21
CA ARG A 276 3.89 -6.01 -28.97
C ARG A 276 4.30 -4.70 -29.63
N VAL A 277 5.58 -4.32 -29.50
CA VAL A 277 6.12 -3.09 -30.11
C VAL A 277 6.14 -3.20 -31.63
N VAL A 278 6.57 -4.33 -32.17
CA VAL A 278 6.56 -4.58 -33.62
C VAL A 278 5.13 -4.50 -34.17
N LYS A 279 4.15 -5.06 -33.46
CA LYS A 279 2.74 -4.97 -33.84
C LYS A 279 2.25 -3.52 -33.86
N MET A 280 2.50 -2.76 -32.79
CA MET A 280 2.13 -1.35 -32.70
C MET A 280 2.77 -0.52 -33.83
N TYR A 281 4.03 -0.79 -34.15
CA TYR A 281 4.74 -0.10 -35.23
C TYR A 281 4.15 -0.44 -36.60
N ARG A 282 3.75 -1.70 -36.84
CA ARG A 282 3.05 -2.11 -38.07
C ARG A 282 1.70 -1.39 -38.22
N GLU A 283 0.93 -1.30 -37.14
CA GLU A 283 -0.36 -0.59 -37.13
C GLU A 283 -0.18 0.91 -37.40
N LEU A 284 0.78 1.56 -36.72
CA LEU A 284 1.10 2.97 -36.96
C LEU A 284 1.57 3.22 -38.41
N LYS A 285 2.35 2.31 -38.97
CA LYS A 285 2.83 2.42 -40.35
C LYS A 285 1.69 2.25 -41.35
N ALA A 286 0.83 1.25 -41.16
CA ALA A 286 -0.36 1.05 -42.01
C ALA A 286 -1.27 2.27 -41.98
N LYS A 287 -1.55 2.82 -40.79
CA LYS A 287 -2.36 4.03 -40.64
C LYS A 287 -1.74 5.23 -41.36
N LYS A 288 -0.42 5.40 -41.28
CA LYS A 288 0.29 6.48 -41.97
C LYS A 288 0.25 6.32 -43.50
N GLU A 289 0.26 5.09 -44.00
CA GLU A 289 0.11 4.81 -45.44
C GLU A 289 -1.33 5.07 -45.91
N GLU A 290 -2.35 4.68 -45.14
CA GLU A 290 -3.76 5.03 -45.42
C GLU A 290 -3.99 6.54 -45.44
N GLU A 291 -3.47 7.27 -44.45
CA GLU A 291 -3.53 8.74 -44.40
C GLU A 291 -2.85 9.37 -45.62
N ARG A 292 -1.70 8.83 -46.06
CA ARG A 292 -0.99 9.30 -47.26
C ARG A 292 -1.79 9.06 -48.53
N VAL A 293 -2.40 7.87 -48.69
CA VAL A 293 -3.24 7.55 -49.85
C VAL A 293 -4.48 8.43 -49.89
N ASN A 294 -5.16 8.60 -48.74
CA ASN A 294 -6.32 9.48 -48.62
C ASN A 294 -5.97 10.95 -48.93
N PHE A 295 -4.80 11.41 -48.50
CA PHE A 295 -4.33 12.76 -48.80
C PHE A 295 -4.06 12.98 -50.29
N VAL A 296 -3.50 11.99 -51.00
CA VAL A 296 -3.25 12.05 -52.44
C VAL A 296 -4.57 11.97 -53.23
N GLY A 297 -5.50 11.10 -52.84
CA GLY A 297 -6.80 10.95 -53.52
C GLY A 297 -7.74 12.14 -53.38
N LYS A 298 -7.55 12.99 -52.36
CA LYS A 298 -8.34 14.22 -52.14
C LYS A 298 -7.81 15.43 -52.90
N LYS A 299 -6.68 15.29 -53.60
CA LYS A 299 -5.98 16.34 -54.33
C LYS A 299 -6.13 16.22 -55.86
N LEU A 300 -6.92 15.25 -56.32
CA LEU A 300 -7.42 15.07 -57.68
C LEU A 300 -8.90 15.49 -57.70
#